data_AF-A0A0F8YKS8-F1
#
_entry.id   AF-A0A0F8YKS8-F1
#
_cell.length_a   1.000
_cell.length_b   1.000
_cell.length_c   1.000
_cell.angle_alpha   90.00
_cell.angle_beta   90.00
_cell.angle_gamma   90.00
#
_symmetry.space_group_name_H-M   'P 1'
#
loop_
_entity.id
_entity.type
_entity.pdbx_description
1 polymer ?
#
loop_
_entity_poly.entity_id
_entity_poly.type
_entity_poly.pdbx_seq_one_letter_code
_entity_poly.pdbx_strand_id
1 'polypeptide(L)'
;SITANSDATNSFAQSASIDVSENRSVFVAADVYITTGDKAKISLIDVTNSNAEIETAESLATGFVPFEFTAVVPADCEAIQVWLESPVASDVTYWSSVQLLFTNRQVYDYPGALEWSEDFDKVFYYPHGPGLTNSGEDLSFEPFGKPAQVWSPADIIRDETAVVPFRIQLKKGTINKPIFVGGNIDYDILSADTDTTNAPEDIVVNLTFADMLDAWAQEDISDDKFRAAQVKMAKAENVRRLLGPRMRHFWKPKGRVHGTRGR
;
A
#
# COMPACT_ATOMS: atom_id res chain seq x y z
N SER A 1 7.79 -1.47 11.77
CA SER A 1 6.84 -1.44 12.91
C SER A 1 6.77 -0.02 13.45
N ILE A 2 5.64 0.34 14.07
CA ILE A 2 5.46 1.62 14.79
C ILE A 2 5.13 1.27 16.23
N THR A 3 5.74 1.96 17.20
CA THR A 3 5.54 1.75 18.63
C THR A 3 5.18 3.07 19.29
N ALA A 4 4.11 3.07 20.09
CA ALA A 4 3.72 4.22 20.89
C ALA A 4 4.67 4.41 22.07
N ASN A 5 5.04 5.66 22.34
CA ASN A 5 5.91 6.06 23.42
C ASN A 5 5.44 7.43 23.94
N SER A 6 5.88 7.82 25.13
CA SER A 6 5.55 9.14 25.66
C SER A 6 6.60 9.58 26.65
N ASP A 7 6.76 10.89 26.78
CA ASP A 7 7.49 11.50 27.88
C ASP A 7 6.58 12.47 28.67
N ALA A 8 7.17 13.26 29.57
CA ALA A 8 6.40 14.17 30.43
C ALA A 8 5.72 15.32 29.66
N THR A 9 6.11 15.56 28.40
CA THR A 9 5.72 16.74 27.61
C THR A 9 4.98 16.33 26.34
N ASN A 10 5.41 15.24 25.69
CA ASN A 10 4.98 14.86 24.35
C ASN A 10 4.44 13.42 24.33
N SER A 11 3.40 13.23 23.50
CA SER A 11 2.92 11.90 23.10
C SER A 11 3.39 11.62 21.68
N PHE A 12 4.03 10.47 21.45
CA PHE A 12 4.55 10.17 20.13
C PHE A 12 4.50 8.69 19.77
N ALA A 13 4.57 8.41 18.47
CA ALA A 13 4.76 7.06 17.96
C ALA A 13 6.00 7.05 17.06
N GLN A 14 6.89 6.10 17.28
CA GLN A 14 8.16 6.01 16.56
C GLN A 14 8.23 4.76 15.69
N SER A 15 8.90 4.88 14.53
CA SER A 15 9.26 3.71 13.73
C SER A 15 10.32 2.86 14.43
N ALA A 16 10.49 1.63 13.96
CA ALA A 16 11.74 0.91 14.19
C ALA A 16 12.92 1.72 13.67
N SER A 17 14.09 1.58 14.30
CA SER A 17 15.34 2.12 13.79
C SER A 17 15.67 1.50 12.44
N ILE A 18 16.13 2.34 11.52
CA ILE A 18 16.61 1.92 10.22
C ILE A 18 18.08 2.31 10.14
N ASP A 19 18.94 1.31 9.99
CA ASP A 19 20.36 1.54 9.77
C ASP A 19 20.56 2.23 8.42
N VAL A 20 21.39 3.28 8.42
CA VAL A 20 21.66 4.10 7.26
C VAL A 20 23.15 4.30 7.07
N SER A 21 23.53 4.49 5.81
CA SER A 21 24.85 5.01 5.48
C SER A 21 24.84 6.53 5.54
N GLU A 22 26.00 7.10 5.78
CA GLU A 22 26.24 8.54 5.78
C GLU A 22 25.79 9.22 4.47
N ASN A 23 25.34 10.48 4.58
CA ASN A 23 25.02 11.37 3.46
C ASN A 23 23.94 10.83 2.49
N ARG A 24 23.05 9.97 2.98
CA ARG A 24 21.94 9.44 2.19
C ARG A 24 20.78 10.43 2.19
N SER A 25 20.24 10.73 1.01
CA SER A 25 19.02 11.51 0.89
C SER A 25 17.79 10.61 1.07
N VAL A 26 16.85 11.07 1.90
CA VAL A 26 15.61 10.39 2.23
C VAL A 26 14.42 11.31 2.01
N PHE A 27 13.29 10.71 1.65
CA PHE A 27 11.99 11.33 1.50
C PHE A 27 11.09 10.79 2.60
N VAL A 28 10.44 11.70 3.34
CA VAL A 28 9.50 11.36 4.40
C VAL A 28 8.15 11.94 4.04
N ALA A 29 7.10 11.15 4.21
CA ALA A 29 5.73 11.61 4.06
C ALA A 29 4.79 10.89 5.03
N ALA A 30 3.73 11.58 5.44
CA ALA A 30 2.64 11.00 6.21
C ALA A 30 1.37 11.83 6.01
N ASP A 31 0.22 11.19 6.18
CA ASP A 31 -1.07 11.87 6.24
C ASP A 31 -1.55 11.88 7.69
N VAL A 32 -1.91 13.06 8.20
CA VAL A 32 -2.46 13.20 9.56
C VAL A 32 -3.86 13.80 9.52
N TYR A 33 -4.73 13.37 10.43
CA TYR A 33 -5.95 14.08 10.79
C TYR A 33 -5.79 14.72 12.16
N ILE A 34 -5.88 16.04 12.20
CA ILE A 34 -5.68 16.87 13.40
C ILE A 34 -7.04 17.34 13.91
N THR A 35 -7.36 17.07 15.17
CA THR A 35 -8.62 17.55 15.78
C THR A 35 -8.55 19.02 16.18
N THR A 36 -9.72 19.62 16.42
CA THR A 36 -9.85 21.06 16.64
C THR A 36 -9.05 21.53 17.86
N GLY A 37 -8.10 22.44 17.64
CA GLY A 37 -7.28 23.03 18.70
C GLY A 37 -5.96 22.29 18.97
N ASP A 38 -5.74 21.16 18.31
CA ASP A 38 -4.57 20.31 18.48
C ASP A 38 -3.50 20.58 17.41
N LYS A 39 -2.32 19.99 17.58
CA LYS A 39 -1.18 20.13 16.66
C LYS A 39 -0.57 18.77 16.33
N ALA A 40 0.06 18.70 15.17
CA ALA A 40 0.80 17.53 14.73
C ALA A 40 2.19 17.93 14.26
N LYS A 41 3.17 17.08 14.57
CA LYS A 41 4.55 17.17 14.09
C LYS A 41 5.00 15.80 13.59
N ILE A 42 5.72 15.76 12.49
CA ILE A 42 6.47 14.58 12.06
C ILE A 42 7.95 14.95 11.99
N SER A 43 8.78 14.10 12.58
CA SER A 43 10.23 14.35 12.68
C SER A 43 11.01 13.17 12.11
N LEU A 44 12.03 13.47 11.33
CA LEU A 44 13.10 12.54 11.03
C LEU A 44 14.18 12.67 12.10
N ILE A 45 14.45 11.59 12.82
CA ILE A 45 15.31 11.57 14.01
C ILE A 45 16.61 10.82 13.72
N ASP A 46 17.73 11.41 14.11
CA ASP A 46 19.02 10.73 14.24
C ASP A 46 19.09 10.03 15.60
N VAL A 47 18.91 8.71 15.59
CA VAL A 47 18.94 7.89 16.81
C VAL A 47 20.35 7.82 17.39
N THR A 48 21.36 7.91 16.53
CA THR A 48 22.80 7.82 16.88
C THR A 48 23.19 9.00 17.77
N ASN A 49 22.70 10.18 17.44
CA ASN A 49 23.07 11.43 18.08
C ASN A 49 22.01 11.91 19.08
N SER A 50 21.67 11.03 20.05
CA SER A 50 20.74 11.33 21.14
C SER A 50 19.34 11.77 20.68
N ASN A 51 18.81 11.16 19.62
CA ASN A 51 17.51 11.47 19.03
C ASN A 51 17.39 12.92 18.55
N ALA A 52 18.44 13.46 17.93
CA ALA A 52 18.40 14.80 17.35
C ALA A 52 17.47 14.86 16.12
N GLU A 53 16.74 15.96 15.97
CA GLU A 53 15.89 16.21 14.80
C GLU A 53 16.77 16.57 13.58
N ILE A 54 16.62 15.81 12.50
CA ILE A 54 17.27 16.08 11.21
C ILE A 54 16.42 17.05 10.39
N GLU A 55 15.11 16.80 10.33
CA GLU A 55 14.13 17.62 9.62
C GLU A 55 12.73 17.35 10.16
N THR A 56 11.85 18.34 10.09
CA THR A 56 10.51 18.28 10.65
C THR A 56 9.45 18.85 9.71
N ALA A 57 8.20 18.42 9.88
CA ALA A 57 7.04 19.11 9.33
C ALA A 57 5.98 19.25 10.43
N GLU A 58 5.28 20.38 10.45
CA GLU A 58 4.35 20.75 11.53
C GLU A 58 3.09 21.39 10.99
N SER A 59 1.97 21.16 11.67
CA SER A 59 0.71 21.85 11.38
C SER A 59 -0.16 22.01 12.62
N LEU A 60 -0.93 23.09 12.62
CA LEU A 60 -2.03 23.36 13.55
C LEU A 60 -3.38 23.48 12.82
N ALA A 61 -3.41 23.18 11.52
CA ALA A 61 -4.63 23.19 10.74
C ALA A 61 -5.53 22.03 11.18
N THR A 62 -6.82 22.31 11.37
CA THR A 62 -7.81 21.27 11.70
C THR A 62 -8.22 20.51 10.46
N GLY A 63 -8.23 19.17 10.55
CA GLY A 63 -8.63 18.26 9.47
C GLY A 63 -7.48 17.43 8.92
N PHE A 64 -7.66 16.91 7.70
CA PHE A 64 -6.62 16.12 7.03
C PHE A 64 -5.52 17.03 6.49
N VAL A 65 -4.27 16.72 6.82
CA VAL A 65 -3.08 17.45 6.41
C VAL A 65 -2.02 16.43 5.96
N PRO A 66 -1.57 16.47 4.69
CA PRO A 66 -0.38 15.76 4.26
C PRO A 66 0.88 16.50 4.69
N PHE A 67 1.85 15.75 5.20
CA PHE A 67 3.22 16.20 5.41
C PHE A 67 4.14 15.54 4.40
N GLU A 68 5.05 16.31 3.80
CA GLU A 68 6.12 15.77 2.98
C GLU A 68 7.39 16.62 3.07
N PHE A 69 8.54 15.97 3.21
CA PHE A 69 9.83 16.64 3.16
C PHE A 69 10.94 15.71 2.65
N THR A 70 12.03 16.31 2.21
CA THR A 70 13.25 15.59 1.83
C THR A 70 14.38 16.08 2.69
N ALA A 71 15.13 15.15 3.26
CA ALA A 71 16.27 15.45 4.11
C ALA A 71 17.52 14.72 3.64
N VAL A 72 18.69 15.21 4.07
CA VAL A 72 19.97 14.52 3.92
C VAL A 72 20.40 14.04 5.29
N VAL A 73 20.59 12.73 5.42
CA VAL A 73 21.09 12.11 6.65
C VAL A 73 22.50 12.64 6.94
N PRO A 74 22.78 13.16 8.15
CA PRO A 74 24.10 13.62 8.56
C PRO A 74 25.19 12.54 8.40
N ALA A 75 26.45 12.95 8.30
CA ALA A 75 27.54 12.01 8.04
C ALA A 75 27.86 11.09 9.24
N ASP A 76 27.56 11.54 10.45
CA ASP A 76 27.74 10.82 11.71
C ASP A 76 26.50 10.01 12.14
N CYS A 77 25.44 10.01 11.33
CA CYS A 77 24.22 9.27 11.60
C CYS A 77 24.31 7.82 11.07
N GLU A 78 24.22 6.86 11.98
CA GLU A 78 24.22 5.42 11.68
C GLU A 78 22.80 4.83 11.65
N ALA A 79 21.84 5.45 12.35
CA ALA A 79 20.46 4.99 12.41
C ALA A 79 19.46 6.15 12.46
N ILE A 80 18.37 6.02 11.69
CA ILE A 80 17.27 6.99 11.66
C ILE A 80 15.94 6.38 12.11
N GLN A 81 15.04 7.24 12.59
CA GLN A 81 13.64 6.93 12.86
C GLN A 81 12.72 8.03 12.37
N VAL A 82 11.46 7.67 12.10
CA VAL A 82 10.38 8.62 11.90
C VAL A 82 9.54 8.67 13.17
N TRP A 83 9.36 9.86 13.72
CA TRP A 83 8.53 10.11 14.89
C TRP A 83 7.27 10.86 14.47
N LEU A 84 6.13 10.38 14.94
CA LEU A 84 4.80 10.95 14.75
C LEU A 84 4.39 11.56 16.09
N GLU A 85 4.35 12.87 16.18
CA GLU A 85 4.33 13.59 17.44
C GLU A 85 3.05 14.42 17.57
N SER A 86 2.49 14.39 18.78
CA SER A 86 1.48 15.32 19.26
C SER A 86 2.18 16.24 20.26
N PRO A 87 2.58 17.47 19.86
CA PRO A 87 3.48 18.34 20.63
C PRO A 87 2.98 18.73 22.03
N VAL A 88 1.69 18.56 22.29
CA VAL A 88 1.12 18.62 23.64
C VAL A 88 0.50 17.26 23.96
N ALA A 89 0.74 16.73 25.17
CA ALA A 89 0.23 15.42 25.56
C ALA A 89 -1.31 15.25 25.46
N SER A 90 -2.07 16.35 25.47
CA SER A 90 -3.53 16.35 25.29
C SER A 90 -3.98 16.38 23.83
N ASP A 91 -3.09 16.70 22.90
CA ASP A 91 -3.42 16.79 21.48
C ASP A 91 -3.80 15.42 20.94
N VAL A 92 -4.86 15.36 20.12
CA VAL A 92 -5.32 14.12 19.50
C VAL A 92 -5.07 14.18 17.99
N THR A 93 -4.28 13.24 17.50
CA THR A 93 -3.94 13.15 16.06
C THR A 93 -4.05 11.72 15.57
N TYR A 94 -4.49 11.55 14.32
CA TYR A 94 -4.63 10.23 13.69
C TYR A 94 -3.76 10.15 12.45
N TRP A 95 -2.87 9.17 12.40
CA TRP A 95 -1.83 9.09 11.38
C TRP A 95 -2.08 7.93 10.42
N SER A 96 -1.75 8.15 9.15
CA SER A 96 -1.79 7.14 8.09
C SER A 96 -0.69 7.42 7.06
N SER A 97 -0.47 6.48 6.14
CA SER A 97 0.43 6.68 4.99
C SER A 97 1.87 7.05 5.31
N VAL A 98 2.38 6.67 6.48
CA VAL A 98 3.75 6.98 6.88
C VAL A 98 4.75 6.24 5.99
N GLN A 99 5.59 7.00 5.31
CA GLN A 99 6.57 6.51 4.35
C GLN A 99 7.93 7.15 4.62
N LEU A 100 8.96 6.31 4.69
CA LEU A 100 10.37 6.71 4.68
C LEU A 100 11.05 5.98 3.52
N LEU A 101 11.48 6.75 2.53
CA LEU A 101 12.00 6.23 1.26
C LEU A 101 13.36 6.85 0.97
N PHE A 102 14.36 6.06 0.61
CA PHE A 102 15.61 6.62 0.09
C PHE A 102 15.36 7.20 -1.30
N THR A 103 15.73 8.46 -1.53
CA THR A 103 15.39 9.18 -2.77
C THR A 103 15.96 8.52 -4.01
N ASN A 104 17.14 7.90 -3.90
CA ASN A 104 17.86 7.23 -4.99
C ASN A 104 17.68 5.70 -5.01
N ARG A 105 16.79 5.12 -4.18
CA ARG A 105 16.52 3.68 -4.20
C ARG A 105 15.56 3.36 -5.34
N GLN A 106 15.96 2.42 -6.19
CA GLN A 106 15.18 2.01 -7.36
C GLN A 106 14.52 0.65 -7.20
N VAL A 107 14.99 -0.18 -6.26
CA VAL A 107 14.46 -1.55 -6.07
C VAL A 107 13.76 -1.64 -4.74
N TYR A 108 12.49 -2.01 -4.76
CA TYR A 108 11.64 -2.21 -3.59
C TYR A 108 11.16 -3.66 -3.53
N ASP A 109 10.94 -4.13 -2.32
CA ASP A 109 10.35 -5.44 -2.10
C ASP A 109 8.94 -5.46 -2.67
N TYR A 110 8.55 -6.60 -3.25
CA TYR A 110 7.22 -6.75 -3.79
C TYR A 110 6.19 -6.73 -2.64
N PRO A 111 5.11 -5.92 -2.73
CA PRO A 111 4.11 -5.87 -1.68
C PRO A 111 3.53 -7.25 -1.43
N GLY A 112 3.55 -7.74 -0.19
CA GLY A 112 3.06 -9.07 0.15
C GLY A 112 1.54 -9.27 -0.04
N ALA A 113 0.80 -8.21 -0.37
CA ALA A 113 -0.60 -8.30 -0.76
C ALA A 113 -0.77 -8.76 -2.23
N LEU A 114 0.27 -8.65 -3.04
CA LEU A 114 0.30 -9.10 -4.44
C LEU A 114 1.05 -10.44 -4.47
N GLU A 115 0.47 -11.44 -5.12
CA GLU A 115 1.02 -12.80 -5.13
C GLU A 115 1.88 -13.02 -6.38
N TRP A 116 1.40 -12.58 -7.54
CA TRP A 116 2.00 -12.83 -8.85
C TRP A 116 2.47 -11.55 -9.51
N SER A 117 3.49 -11.63 -10.37
CA SER A 117 3.99 -10.44 -11.10
C SER A 117 2.92 -9.73 -11.92
N GLU A 118 1.93 -10.48 -12.40
CA GLU A 118 0.78 -10.08 -13.19
C GLU A 118 -0.24 -9.26 -12.38
N ASP A 119 -0.19 -9.36 -11.05
CA ASP A 119 -1.05 -8.60 -10.14
C ASP A 119 -0.61 -7.14 -10.07
N PHE A 120 0.64 -6.83 -10.41
CA PHE A 120 1.13 -5.46 -10.44
C PHE A 120 0.50 -4.68 -11.61
N ASP A 121 -0.08 -3.51 -11.29
CA ASP A 121 -0.64 -2.58 -12.28
C ASP A 121 0.31 -1.39 -12.49
N LYS A 122 0.56 -0.62 -11.42
CA LYS A 122 1.32 0.63 -11.54
C LYS A 122 1.85 1.16 -10.22
N VAL A 123 2.86 2.02 -10.31
CA VAL A 123 3.26 2.92 -9.21
C VAL A 123 2.65 4.30 -9.45
N PHE A 124 1.95 4.83 -8.44
CA PHE A 124 1.22 6.08 -8.53
C PHE A 124 1.37 6.92 -7.26
N TYR A 125 0.94 8.19 -7.31
CA TYR A 125 0.88 9.09 -6.17
C TYR A 125 -0.41 9.88 -6.17
N TYR A 126 -0.76 10.45 -5.01
CA TYR A 126 -1.84 11.41 -4.87
C TYR A 126 -1.27 12.83 -4.80
N PRO A 127 -1.60 13.71 -5.76
CA PRO A 127 -1.21 15.11 -5.64
C PRO A 127 -1.96 15.80 -4.50
N HIS A 128 -1.23 16.39 -3.57
CA HIS A 128 -1.78 17.28 -2.55
C HIS A 128 -2.02 18.69 -3.12
N GLY A 129 -2.71 19.52 -2.34
CA GLY A 129 -2.94 20.92 -2.64
C GLY A 129 -1.70 21.81 -2.37
N PRO A 130 -1.86 23.14 -2.40
CA PRO A 130 -0.78 24.06 -2.05
C PRO A 130 -0.30 23.86 -0.61
N GLY A 131 0.92 24.34 -0.31
CA GLY A 131 1.43 24.39 1.05
C GLY A 131 0.59 25.33 1.91
N LEU A 132 0.35 24.94 3.16
CA LEU A 132 -0.27 25.81 4.15
C LEU A 132 0.74 26.88 4.58
N THR A 133 0.26 28.10 4.81
CA THR A 133 1.15 29.28 5.01
C THR A 133 0.88 30.06 6.29
N ASN A 134 0.02 29.54 7.17
CA ASN A 134 -0.23 30.16 8.46
C ASN A 134 1.00 30.04 9.38
N SER A 135 1.10 30.93 10.37
CA SER A 135 2.15 30.84 11.38
C SER A 135 2.04 29.51 12.15
N GLY A 136 3.07 28.66 12.08
CA GLY A 136 3.08 27.31 12.67
C GLY A 136 2.72 26.19 11.68
N GLU A 137 2.60 26.52 10.39
CA GLU A 137 2.60 25.56 9.29
C GLU A 137 4.01 25.43 8.73
N ASP A 138 4.51 24.20 8.64
CA ASP A 138 5.80 23.89 8.04
C ASP A 138 5.74 22.58 7.29
N LEU A 139 6.15 22.59 6.01
CA LEU A 139 6.14 21.43 5.11
C LEU A 139 4.81 20.64 5.16
N SER A 140 3.71 21.38 5.35
CA SER A 140 2.34 20.92 5.47
C SER A 140 1.51 21.41 4.29
N PHE A 141 0.56 20.59 3.85
CA PHE A 141 -0.15 20.83 2.60
C PHE A 141 -1.66 20.71 2.76
N GLU A 142 -2.41 21.30 1.83
CA GLU A 142 -3.84 21.05 1.75
C GLU A 142 -4.12 19.60 1.31
N PRO A 143 -5.16 18.95 1.86
CA PRO A 143 -5.51 17.59 1.52
C PRO A 143 -5.94 17.49 0.05
N PHE A 144 -5.86 16.25 -0.42
CA PHE A 144 -6.13 15.86 -1.78
C PHE A 144 -7.49 16.31 -2.35
N GLY A 145 -7.50 16.71 -3.62
CA GLY A 145 -8.73 16.91 -4.40
C GLY A 145 -8.68 16.44 -5.87
N LYS A 146 -7.56 15.86 -6.35
CA LYS A 146 -7.34 15.60 -7.80
C LYS A 146 -6.92 14.17 -8.08
N PRO A 147 -7.50 13.41 -9.03
CA PRO A 147 -7.26 11.97 -9.19
C PRO A 147 -5.78 11.52 -9.15
N ALA A 148 -5.55 10.30 -8.65
CA ALA A 148 -4.22 9.67 -8.60
C ALA A 148 -3.47 9.75 -9.94
N GLN A 149 -2.19 10.06 -9.88
CA GLN A 149 -1.30 10.23 -11.04
C GLN A 149 -0.24 9.13 -11.07
N VAL A 150 0.08 8.63 -12.27
CA VAL A 150 1.16 7.67 -12.44
C VAL A 150 2.48 8.36 -12.08
N TRP A 151 3.27 7.75 -11.20
CA TRP A 151 4.54 8.33 -10.76
C TRP A 151 5.66 8.03 -11.76
N SER A 152 5.79 6.75 -12.14
CA SER A 152 6.78 6.27 -13.11
C SER A 152 6.38 4.88 -13.63
N PRO A 153 6.80 4.50 -14.84
CA PRO A 153 6.89 3.09 -15.21
C PRO A 153 7.74 2.32 -14.20
N ALA A 154 7.36 1.09 -13.91
CA ALA A 154 8.15 0.17 -13.10
C ALA A 154 8.10 -1.22 -13.74
N ASP A 155 9.20 -1.95 -13.60
CA ASP A 155 9.30 -3.33 -14.04
C ASP A 155 9.28 -4.25 -12.82
N ILE A 156 8.80 -5.48 -13.01
CA ILE A 156 8.93 -6.53 -12.03
C ILE A 156 10.15 -7.37 -12.38
N ILE A 157 11.11 -7.44 -11.46
CA ILE A 157 12.26 -8.35 -11.57
C ILE A 157 11.98 -9.60 -10.76
N ARG A 158 12.45 -10.75 -11.27
CA ARG A 158 12.31 -12.05 -10.62
C ARG A 158 13.69 -12.56 -10.19
N ASP A 159 13.84 -12.83 -8.91
CA ASP A 159 14.98 -13.51 -8.30
C ASP A 159 14.51 -14.87 -7.80
N GLU A 160 14.80 -15.92 -8.56
CA GLU A 160 14.33 -17.28 -8.26
C GLU A 160 14.96 -17.89 -7.01
N THR A 161 16.00 -17.26 -6.45
CA THR A 161 16.70 -17.74 -5.25
C THR A 161 16.20 -17.08 -3.97
N ALA A 162 15.42 -16.01 -4.08
CA ALA A 162 14.93 -15.25 -2.95
C ALA A 162 13.64 -15.86 -2.37
N VAL A 163 13.47 -15.72 -1.05
CA VAL A 163 12.23 -16.10 -0.34
C VAL A 163 11.03 -15.34 -0.89
N VAL A 164 11.21 -14.05 -1.23
CA VAL A 164 10.24 -13.25 -1.99
C VAL A 164 10.81 -13.08 -3.40
N PRO A 165 10.28 -13.80 -4.40
CA PRO A 165 10.93 -13.89 -5.70
C PRO A 165 10.76 -12.64 -6.55
N PHE A 166 9.73 -11.82 -6.29
CA PHE A 166 9.47 -10.61 -7.07
C PHE A 166 10.04 -9.38 -6.36
N ARG A 167 10.49 -8.40 -7.14
CA ARG A 167 10.81 -7.03 -6.66
C ARG A 167 10.34 -6.01 -7.69
N ILE A 168 9.98 -4.82 -7.20
CA ILE A 168 9.60 -3.69 -8.04
C ILE A 168 10.86 -2.87 -8.35
N GLN A 169 11.15 -2.70 -9.63
CA GLN A 169 12.21 -1.81 -10.11
C GLN A 169 11.60 -0.54 -10.72
N LEU A 170 11.78 0.58 -10.02
CA LEU A 170 11.41 1.92 -10.48
C LEU A 170 12.32 2.37 -11.63
N LYS A 171 11.74 2.92 -12.70
CA LYS A 171 12.53 3.45 -13.83
C LYS A 171 12.94 4.91 -13.67
N LYS A 172 12.21 5.68 -12.88
CA LYS A 172 12.56 7.06 -12.51
C LYS A 172 13.52 7.07 -11.32
N GLY A 173 14.54 7.93 -11.38
CA GLY A 173 15.68 7.87 -10.47
C GLY A 173 15.54 8.58 -9.12
N THR A 174 14.64 9.56 -8.98
CA THR A 174 14.53 10.37 -7.74
C THR A 174 13.09 10.43 -7.25
N ILE A 175 12.88 9.90 -6.05
CA ILE A 175 11.61 9.94 -5.33
C ILE A 175 11.44 11.33 -4.71
N ASN A 176 10.29 11.95 -5.00
CA ASN A 176 9.94 13.30 -4.58
C ASN A 176 8.45 13.44 -4.22
N LYS A 177 7.76 12.31 -4.09
CA LYS A 177 6.33 12.19 -3.81
C LYS A 177 6.08 10.90 -3.04
N PRO A 178 5.04 10.84 -2.19
CA PRO A 178 4.62 9.59 -1.57
C PRO A 178 4.14 8.64 -2.67
N ILE A 179 4.74 7.45 -2.74
CA ILE A 179 4.47 6.47 -3.78
C ILE A 179 3.61 5.34 -3.23
N PHE A 180 2.66 4.91 -4.05
CA PHE A 180 1.76 3.82 -3.76
C PHE A 180 1.85 2.81 -4.90
N VAL A 181 1.76 1.53 -4.53
CA VAL A 181 1.70 0.44 -5.49
C VAL A 181 0.24 0.04 -5.68
N GLY A 182 -0.20 0.09 -6.93
CA GLY A 182 -1.49 -0.42 -7.35
C GLY A 182 -1.31 -1.79 -7.97
N GLY A 183 -2.19 -2.70 -7.58
CA GLY A 183 -2.28 -4.01 -8.18
C GLY A 183 -3.66 -4.62 -7.94
N ASN A 184 -3.84 -5.81 -8.49
CA ASN A 184 -5.00 -6.64 -8.27
C ASN A 184 -4.68 -7.57 -7.09
N ILE A 185 -5.60 -7.67 -6.15
CA ILE A 185 -5.48 -8.65 -5.07
C ILE A 185 -6.61 -9.65 -5.26
N ASP A 186 -6.31 -10.92 -5.09
CA ASP A 186 -7.36 -11.90 -4.91
C ASP A 186 -8.09 -11.61 -3.59
N TYR A 187 -9.41 -11.78 -3.61
CA TYR A 187 -10.17 -11.69 -2.37
C TYR A 187 -9.79 -12.91 -1.52
N ASP A 188 -9.34 -12.70 -0.28
CA ASP A 188 -9.02 -13.72 0.74
C ASP A 188 -10.09 -14.85 0.90
N ILE A 189 -11.30 -14.70 0.34
CA ILE A 189 -12.59 -15.01 1.00
C ILE A 189 -13.52 -15.96 0.21
N LEU A 190 -12.99 -16.79 -0.71
CA LEU A 190 -13.69 -17.98 -1.22
C LEU A 190 -13.17 -19.29 -0.58
N SER A 191 -12.50 -19.16 0.56
CA SER A 191 -11.75 -20.23 1.22
C SER A 191 -12.47 -20.90 2.40
N ALA A 192 -13.65 -20.40 2.83
CA ALA A 192 -14.41 -20.98 3.95
C ALA A 192 -15.93 -20.70 3.90
N ASP A 193 -16.73 -21.65 4.41
CA ASP A 193 -18.21 -21.66 4.35
C ASP A 193 -18.93 -20.71 5.35
N THR A 194 -18.21 -20.06 6.27
CA THR A 194 -18.82 -19.26 7.36
C THR A 194 -18.84 -17.75 7.10
N ASP A 195 -18.60 -17.31 5.86
CA ASP A 195 -18.32 -15.91 5.57
C ASP A 195 -19.56 -15.06 5.24
N THR A 196 -19.43 -13.74 5.40
CA THR A 196 -20.46 -12.71 5.19
C THR A 196 -20.24 -11.85 3.95
N THR A 197 -19.25 -12.20 3.12
CA THR A 197 -18.91 -11.46 1.90
C THR A 197 -19.99 -11.64 0.81
N ASN A 198 -20.51 -10.54 0.29
CA ASN A 198 -21.52 -10.55 -0.78
C ASN A 198 -20.85 -10.73 -2.16
N ALA A 199 -20.78 -11.97 -2.64
CA ALA A 199 -20.45 -12.28 -4.04
C ALA A 199 -21.73 -12.22 -4.92
N PRO A 200 -21.65 -11.75 -6.18
CA PRO A 200 -22.77 -11.84 -7.11
C PRO A 200 -23.19 -13.31 -7.32
N GLU A 201 -24.47 -13.60 -7.07
CA GLU A 201 -25.06 -14.94 -7.19
C GLU A 201 -24.79 -15.57 -8.57
N ASP A 202 -24.80 -14.76 -9.64
CA ASP A 202 -24.61 -15.24 -11.00
C ASP A 202 -23.19 -15.78 -11.26
N ILE A 203 -22.16 -15.26 -10.59
CA ILE A 203 -20.79 -15.77 -10.74
C ILE A 203 -20.64 -17.09 -9.98
N VAL A 204 -21.12 -17.12 -8.74
CA VAL A 204 -21.04 -18.31 -7.88
C VAL A 204 -21.78 -19.48 -8.54
N VAL A 205 -23.03 -19.27 -8.96
CA VAL A 205 -23.84 -20.33 -9.59
C VAL A 205 -23.21 -20.84 -10.88
N ASN A 206 -22.69 -19.97 -11.73
CA ASN A 206 -22.14 -20.39 -13.02
C ASN A 206 -20.76 -21.09 -12.89
N LEU A 207 -19.93 -20.71 -11.92
CA LEU A 207 -18.68 -21.42 -11.63
C LEU A 207 -18.95 -22.78 -11.00
N THR A 208 -19.82 -22.85 -10.00
CA THR A 208 -20.22 -24.13 -9.39
C THR A 208 -20.84 -25.07 -10.43
N PHE A 209 -21.63 -24.53 -11.37
CA PHE A 209 -22.17 -25.33 -12.48
C PHE A 209 -21.08 -25.86 -13.43
N ALA A 210 -20.04 -25.07 -13.72
CA ALA A 210 -18.91 -25.52 -14.52
C ALA A 210 -18.12 -26.64 -13.80
N ASP A 211 -17.93 -26.52 -12.49
CA ASP A 211 -17.22 -27.52 -11.70
C ASP A 211 -18.02 -28.82 -11.56
N MET A 212 -19.35 -28.74 -11.42
CA MET A 212 -20.22 -29.91 -11.49
C MET A 212 -20.15 -30.62 -12.84
N LEU A 213 -20.07 -29.86 -13.95
CA LEU A 213 -19.92 -30.45 -15.29
C LEU A 213 -18.60 -31.18 -15.46
N ASP A 214 -17.50 -30.68 -14.88
CA ASP A 214 -16.21 -31.36 -14.90
C ASP A 214 -16.20 -32.61 -14.01
N ALA A 215 -16.82 -32.55 -12.83
CA ALA A 215 -16.99 -33.73 -11.96
C ALA A 215 -17.80 -34.83 -12.67
N TRP A 216 -18.91 -34.47 -13.35
CA TRP A 216 -19.68 -35.42 -14.16
C TRP A 216 -18.96 -35.88 -15.43
N ALA A 217 -18.01 -35.11 -15.95
CA ALA A 217 -17.17 -35.54 -17.05
C ALA A 217 -16.13 -36.57 -16.59
N GLN A 218 -15.58 -36.40 -15.38
CA GLN A 218 -14.69 -37.39 -14.77
C GLN A 218 -15.41 -38.71 -14.48
N GLU A 219 -16.67 -38.65 -14.02
CA GLU A 219 -17.52 -39.83 -13.86
C GLU A 219 -17.80 -40.52 -15.20
N ASP A 220 -18.13 -39.76 -16.25
CA ASP A 220 -18.32 -40.30 -17.60
C ASP A 220 -17.03 -40.93 -18.17
N ILE A 221 -15.86 -40.41 -17.84
CA ILE A 221 -14.57 -41.02 -18.21
C ILE A 221 -14.40 -42.36 -17.50
N SER A 222 -14.77 -42.45 -16.22
CA SER A 222 -14.72 -43.71 -15.47
C SER A 222 -15.70 -44.77 -15.98
N ASP A 223 -16.77 -44.32 -16.64
CA ASP A 223 -17.80 -45.14 -17.30
C ASP A 223 -17.49 -45.45 -18.79
N ASP A 224 -16.29 -45.14 -19.29
CA ASP A 224 -15.87 -45.27 -20.71
C ASP A 224 -16.72 -44.45 -21.72
N LYS A 225 -17.46 -43.43 -21.25
CA LYS A 225 -18.31 -42.55 -22.06
C LYS A 225 -17.55 -41.30 -22.54
N PHE A 226 -16.40 -41.50 -23.18
CA PHE A 226 -15.47 -40.42 -23.57
C PHE A 226 -16.08 -39.30 -24.42
N ARG A 227 -17.03 -39.61 -25.32
CA ARG A 227 -17.72 -38.58 -26.12
C ARG A 227 -18.62 -37.69 -25.26
N ALA A 228 -19.29 -38.25 -24.27
CA ALA A 228 -20.14 -37.49 -23.36
C ALA A 228 -19.29 -36.63 -22.42
N ALA A 229 -18.18 -37.17 -21.91
CA ALA A 229 -17.20 -36.42 -21.13
C ALA A 229 -16.62 -35.23 -21.90
N GLN A 230 -16.21 -35.42 -23.16
CA GLN A 230 -15.71 -34.32 -24.01
C GLN A 230 -16.72 -33.20 -24.19
N VAL A 231 -18.01 -33.54 -24.39
CA VAL A 231 -19.08 -32.54 -24.51
C VAL A 231 -19.29 -31.79 -23.19
N LYS A 232 -19.23 -32.48 -22.06
CA LYS A 232 -19.37 -31.86 -20.72
C LYS A 232 -18.19 -30.93 -20.40
N MET A 233 -16.96 -31.36 -20.65
CA MET A 233 -15.74 -30.54 -20.49
C MET A 233 -15.78 -29.31 -21.40
N ALA A 234 -16.11 -29.48 -22.68
CA ALA A 234 -16.24 -28.35 -23.61
C ALA A 234 -17.35 -27.36 -23.18
N LYS A 235 -18.42 -27.87 -22.55
CA LYS A 235 -19.49 -27.04 -22.00
C LYS A 235 -19.05 -26.29 -20.74
N ALA A 236 -18.32 -26.94 -19.83
CA ALA A 236 -17.72 -26.31 -18.66
C ALA A 236 -16.75 -25.18 -19.08
N GLU A 237 -15.87 -25.47 -20.04
CA GLU A 237 -14.95 -24.49 -20.62
C GLU A 237 -15.69 -23.32 -21.26
N ASN A 238 -16.77 -23.58 -22.01
CA ASN A 238 -17.56 -22.52 -22.62
C ASN A 238 -18.31 -21.66 -21.57
N VAL A 239 -18.79 -22.25 -20.47
CA VAL A 239 -19.37 -21.51 -19.34
C VAL A 239 -18.33 -20.59 -18.71
N ARG A 240 -17.12 -21.10 -18.42
CA ARG A 240 -16.00 -20.28 -17.90
C ARG A 240 -15.59 -19.18 -18.89
N ARG A 241 -15.58 -19.48 -20.19
CA ARG A 241 -15.24 -18.51 -21.25
C ARG A 241 -16.31 -17.42 -21.42
N LEU A 242 -17.59 -17.75 -21.29
CA LEU A 242 -18.71 -16.81 -21.33
C LEU A 242 -18.79 -15.96 -20.06
N LEU A 243 -18.37 -16.54 -18.93
CA LEU A 243 -18.11 -15.77 -17.73
C LEU A 243 -16.92 -14.83 -17.93
N GLY A 244 -15.88 -15.18 -18.69
CA GLY A 244 -14.70 -14.33 -18.91
C GLY A 244 -14.98 -12.83 -19.14
N PRO A 245 -15.87 -12.43 -20.07
CA PRO A 245 -16.27 -11.02 -20.24
C PRO A 245 -17.14 -10.46 -19.11
N ARG A 246 -17.98 -11.27 -18.47
CA ARG A 246 -18.83 -10.86 -17.32
C ARG A 246 -17.98 -10.70 -16.06
N MET A 247 -17.09 -11.64 -15.81
CA MET A 247 -15.92 -11.52 -14.97
C MET A 247 -15.18 -10.25 -15.34
N ARG A 248 -14.77 -9.91 -16.57
CA ARG A 248 -14.15 -8.58 -16.83
C ARG A 248 -14.99 -7.35 -16.42
N HIS A 249 -16.32 -7.46 -16.37
CA HIS A 249 -17.20 -6.40 -15.84
C HIS A 249 -17.34 -6.44 -14.30
N PHE A 250 -17.19 -7.61 -13.66
CA PHE A 250 -17.28 -7.85 -12.21
C PHE A 250 -15.89 -7.91 -11.52
N TRP A 251 -14.88 -8.52 -12.13
CA TRP A 251 -13.43 -8.21 -12.15
C TRP A 251 -13.13 -6.78 -12.69
N LYS A 252 -13.98 -5.80 -12.41
CA LYS A 252 -13.36 -4.70 -11.70
C LYS A 252 -13.32 -5.17 -10.25
N PRO A 253 -12.22 -5.76 -9.74
CA PRO A 253 -12.05 -5.83 -8.31
C PRO A 253 -12.12 -4.38 -7.84
N LYS A 254 -13.29 -3.94 -7.39
CA LYS A 254 -13.47 -2.56 -6.89
C LYS A 254 -13.26 -2.53 -5.38
N GLY A 255 -12.46 -3.45 -4.86
CA GLY A 255 -11.47 -3.07 -3.86
C GLY A 255 -10.24 -2.53 -4.59
N ARG A 256 -10.31 -1.31 -5.13
CA ARG A 256 -9.06 -0.60 -5.44
C ARG A 256 -8.49 -0.19 -4.08
N VAL A 257 -7.62 -1.01 -3.51
CA VAL A 257 -6.94 -0.62 -2.27
C VAL A 257 -6.01 0.54 -2.61
N HIS A 258 -6.49 1.68 -2.20
CA HIS A 258 -5.83 2.95 -2.25
C HIS A 258 -5.48 3.26 -0.81
N GLY A 259 -4.36 2.75 -0.32
CA GLY A 259 -3.95 3.07 1.03
C GLY A 259 -2.86 2.15 1.59
N THR A 260 -1.95 2.76 2.33
CA THR A 260 -1.27 2.12 3.44
C THR A 260 -2.30 1.62 4.45
N ARG A 261 -2.23 0.34 4.81
CA ARG A 261 -3.07 -0.21 5.85
C ARG A 261 -2.53 0.23 7.22
N GLY A 262 -3.18 1.21 7.84
CA GLY A 262 -3.18 1.37 9.29
C GLY A 262 -3.90 0.17 9.91
N ARG A 263 -3.36 -0.35 11.02
CA ARG A 263 -3.96 -1.44 11.79
C ARG A 263 -5.31 -1.05 12.38
#